data_AF-A0A8I6SBM3-F1
#
_entry.id   AF-A0A8I6SBM3-F1
#
_cell.length_a   1.000
_cell.length_b   1.000
_cell.length_c   1.000
_cell.angle_alpha   90.00
_cell.angle_beta   90.00
_cell.angle_gamma   90.00
#
_symmetry.space_group_name_H-M   'P 1'
#
loop_
_entity.id
_entity.type
_entity.pdbx_description
1 polymer ?
#
loop_
_entity_poly.entity_id
_entity_poly.type
_entity_poly.pdbx_seq_one_letter_code
_entity_poly.pdbx_strand_id
1 'polypeptide(L)'
;MTVPVRRCFYLFSLRQGTMLIGIFVLLLSGFCLFLLLLGSAHAHEMATMLEADIEDSAEREGIVLSDENGPVEIHSQNEIVLHKAHNLAVLVIVWLYLGVALATVHLVLCILLLCGAILRVRKLLLPWMCVAMVGLILCCTAMLVSMYLVRGYGALVIFLTATVVIVFGFYLWLIVYSHYMEIGEAKNCTVNATTHHTFSDRYHLFRGPNTTYV
;
A
#
# COMPACT_ATOMS: atom_id res chain seq x y z
N MET A 1 18.38 16.05 11.48
CA MET A 1 19.03 14.96 12.25
C MET A 1 17.92 14.13 12.89
N THR A 2 17.46 13.07 12.22
CA THR A 2 16.49 12.13 12.81
C THR A 2 17.28 11.05 13.53
N VAL A 3 17.05 10.89 14.84
CA VAL A 3 17.74 9.88 15.65
C VAL A 3 17.23 8.50 15.21
N PRO A 4 18.07 7.61 14.68
CA PRO A 4 17.63 6.29 14.27
C PRO A 4 17.16 5.50 15.50
N VAL A 5 15.97 4.92 15.40
CA VAL A 5 15.38 4.16 16.50
C VAL A 5 16.21 2.89 16.67
N ARG A 6 16.85 2.70 17.84
CA ARG A 6 17.76 1.56 18.07
C ARG A 6 17.06 0.24 18.35
N ARG A 7 15.77 0.23 18.73
CA ARG A 7 15.01 -0.98 19.11
C ARG A 7 13.54 -0.86 18.69
N CYS A 8 12.97 -1.92 18.13
CA CYS A 8 11.54 -2.00 17.84
C CYS A 8 10.77 -2.38 19.11
N PHE A 9 9.81 -1.54 19.54
CA PHE A 9 9.03 -1.74 20.78
C PHE A 9 9.88 -2.01 22.03
N TYR A 10 11.11 -1.50 22.09
CA TYR A 10 12.12 -1.73 23.15
C TYR A 10 12.58 -3.19 23.36
N LEU A 11 11.84 -4.18 22.86
CA LEU A 11 12.03 -5.62 23.10
C LEU A 11 12.65 -6.36 21.92
N PHE A 12 12.40 -5.92 20.68
CA PHE A 12 12.82 -6.64 19.48
C PHE A 12 13.99 -5.95 18.78
N SER A 13 14.90 -6.79 18.24
CA SER A 13 15.91 -6.33 17.29
C SER A 13 15.23 -5.71 16.06
N LEU A 14 15.83 -4.65 15.49
CA LEU A 14 15.29 -3.95 14.31
C LEU A 14 14.96 -4.91 13.15
N ARG A 15 15.76 -5.96 13.00
CA ARG A 15 15.56 -7.04 12.04
C ARG A 15 14.29 -7.84 12.31
N GLN A 16 14.09 -8.32 13.54
CA GLN A 16 12.87 -9.06 13.92
C GLN A 16 11.63 -8.17 13.79
N GLY A 17 11.73 -6.90 14.17
CA GLY A 17 10.65 -5.93 13.99
C GLY A 17 10.26 -5.75 12.52
N THR A 18 11.25 -5.55 11.64
CA THR A 18 10.99 -5.39 10.20
C THR A 18 10.41 -6.67 9.57
N MET A 19 10.88 -7.85 9.99
CA MET A 19 10.31 -9.13 9.55
C MET A 19 8.86 -9.31 10.01
N LEU A 20 8.57 -9.02 11.29
CA LEU A 20 7.22 -9.10 11.84
C LEU A 20 6.26 -8.16 11.12
N ILE A 21 6.69 -6.92 10.87
CA ILE A 21 5.91 -5.94 10.11
C ILE A 21 5.67 -6.45 8.69
N GLY A 22 6.71 -6.95 8.01
CA GLY A 22 6.57 -7.51 6.67
C GLY A 22 5.57 -8.67 6.61
N ILE A 23 5.62 -9.59 7.57
CA ILE A 23 4.67 -10.72 7.66
C ILE A 23 3.25 -10.21 7.92
N PHE A 24 3.08 -9.30 8.89
CA PHE A 24 1.75 -8.78 9.24
C PHE A 24 1.10 -8.04 8.08
N VAL A 25 1.86 -7.14 7.43
CA VAL A 25 1.36 -6.38 6.27
C VAL A 25 1.10 -7.30 5.07
N LEU A 26 1.92 -8.35 4.86
CA LEU A 26 1.69 -9.33 3.80
C LEU A 26 0.40 -10.14 4.05
N LEU A 27 0.17 -10.60 5.28
CA LEU A 27 -1.06 -11.31 5.64
C LEU A 27 -2.29 -10.41 5.49
N LEU A 28 -2.21 -9.17 5.98
CA LEU A 28 -3.29 -8.19 5.84
C LEU A 28 -3.56 -7.88 4.36
N SER A 29 -2.53 -7.66 3.56
CA SER A 29 -2.65 -7.41 2.12
C SER A 29 -3.26 -8.61 1.39
N GLY A 30 -2.86 -9.83 1.73
CA GLY A 30 -3.42 -11.06 1.16
C GLY A 30 -4.89 -11.23 1.52
N PHE A 31 -5.26 -10.96 2.77
CA PHE A 31 -6.65 -10.99 3.23
C PHE A 31 -7.51 -9.93 2.53
N CYS A 32 -7.04 -8.69 2.42
CA CYS A 32 -7.73 -7.63 1.69
C CYS A 32 -7.91 -7.99 0.21
N LEU A 33 -6.88 -8.56 -0.43
CA LEU A 33 -6.95 -9.01 -1.82
C LEU A 33 -7.97 -10.14 -1.99
N PHE A 34 -8.02 -11.10 -1.06
CA PHE A 34 -9.04 -12.13 -1.05
C PHE A 34 -10.47 -11.54 -0.97
N LEU A 35 -10.70 -10.59 -0.06
CA LEU A 35 -11.99 -9.91 0.05
C LEU A 35 -12.36 -9.11 -1.21
N LEU A 36 -11.39 -8.42 -1.82
CA LEU A 36 -11.60 -7.69 -3.06
C LEU A 36 -11.91 -8.61 -4.23
N LEU A 37 -11.23 -9.76 -4.33
CA LEU A 37 -11.53 -10.76 -5.35
C LEU A 37 -12.92 -11.35 -5.16
N LEU A 38 -13.28 -11.71 -3.93
CA LEU A 38 -14.61 -12.20 -3.59
C LEU A 38 -15.69 -11.14 -3.92
N GLY A 39 -15.44 -9.89 -3.53
CA GLY A 39 -16.31 -8.76 -3.85
C GLY A 39 -16.43 -8.51 -5.35
N SER A 40 -15.33 -8.67 -6.11
CA SER A 40 -15.34 -8.52 -7.57
C SER A 40 -16.12 -9.63 -8.27
N ALA A 41 -16.03 -10.87 -7.80
CA ALA A 41 -16.79 -11.99 -8.34
C ALA A 41 -18.29 -11.78 -8.12
N HIS A 42 -18.68 -11.39 -6.90
CA HIS A 42 -20.07 -11.09 -6.59
C HIS A 42 -20.58 -9.86 -7.35
N ALA A 43 -19.78 -8.79 -7.46
CA ALA A 43 -20.16 -7.60 -8.21
C ALA A 43 -20.32 -7.91 -9.71
N HIS A 44 -19.48 -8.79 -10.25
CA HIS A 44 -19.58 -9.23 -11.64
C HIS A 44 -20.87 -10.02 -11.88
N GLU A 45 -21.21 -10.98 -11.01
CA GLU A 45 -22.47 -11.71 -11.09
C GLU A 45 -23.68 -10.78 -11.02
N MET A 46 -23.69 -9.84 -10.07
CA MET A 46 -24.75 -8.82 -9.97
C MET A 46 -24.84 -7.93 -11.22
N ALA A 47 -23.71 -7.61 -11.85
CA ALA A 47 -23.69 -6.81 -13.07
C ALA A 47 -24.34 -7.56 -14.24
N THR A 48 -24.04 -8.86 -14.38
CA THR A 48 -24.63 -9.69 -15.44
C THR A 48 -26.13 -9.88 -15.27
N MET A 49 -26.62 -10.03 -14.03
CA MET A 49 -28.05 -10.06 -13.75
C MET A 49 -28.72 -8.73 -14.09
N LEU A 50 -28.10 -7.61 -13.73
CA LEU A 50 -28.63 -6.28 -14.04
C LEU A 50 -28.70 -6.02 -15.56
N GLU A 51 -27.70 -6.49 -16.31
CA GLU A 51 -27.69 -6.39 -17.77
C GLU A 51 -28.82 -7.23 -18.40
N ALA A 52 -29.04 -8.45 -17.90
CA ALA A 52 -30.15 -9.29 -18.33
C ALA A 52 -31.53 -8.65 -18.01
N ASP A 53 -31.69 -8.05 -16.83
CA ASP A 53 -32.93 -7.34 -16.46
C ASP A 53 -33.17 -6.10 -17.34
N ILE A 54 -32.10 -5.39 -17.75
CA ILE A 54 -32.19 -4.25 -18.68
C ILE A 54 -32.63 -4.74 -20.06
N GLU A 55 -32.06 -5.85 -20.56
CA GLU A 55 -32.42 -6.43 -21.85
C GLU A 55 -33.87 -6.92 -21.88
N ASP A 56 -34.33 -7.67 -20.86
CA ASP A 56 -35.71 -8.14 -20.75
C ASP A 56 -36.71 -6.98 -20.64
N SER A 57 -36.35 -5.94 -19.90
CA SER A 57 -37.17 -4.72 -19.80
C SER A 57 -37.29 -4.02 -21.17
N ALA A 58 -36.18 -3.88 -21.91
CA ALA A 58 -36.18 -3.27 -23.23
C ALA A 58 -37.00 -4.07 -24.27
N GLU A 59 -36.93 -5.41 -24.23
CA GLU A 59 -37.77 -6.28 -25.06
C GLU A 59 -39.26 -6.09 -24.75
N ARG A 60 -39.62 -6.04 -23.46
CA ARG A 60 -41.01 -5.84 -23.02
C ARG A 60 -41.55 -4.47 -23.40
N GLU A 61 -40.74 -3.43 -23.34
CA GLU A 61 -41.09 -2.07 -23.79
C GLU A 61 -41.30 -2.00 -25.31
N GLY A 62 -40.46 -2.70 -26.09
CA GLY A 62 -40.66 -2.83 -27.54
C GLY A 62 -41.98 -3.49 -27.92
N ILE A 63 -42.49 -4.40 -27.09
CA ILE A 63 -43.80 -5.07 -27.28
C ILE A 63 -44.96 -4.15 -26.87
N VAL A 64 -44.83 -3.38 -25.77
CA VAL A 64 -45.88 -2.47 -25.27
C VAL A 64 -46.07 -1.24 -26.17
N LEU A 65 -45.00 -0.71 -26.78
CA LEU A 65 -45.14 0.35 -27.80
C LEU A 65 -45.90 -0.10 -29.05
N SER A 66 -46.07 -1.41 -29.23
CA SER A 66 -46.91 -1.99 -30.28
C SER A 66 -48.39 -2.07 -29.90
N ASP A 67 -48.75 -1.80 -28.64
CA ASP A 67 -50.11 -1.82 -28.08
C ASP A 67 -50.40 -0.47 -27.41
N GLU A 68 -50.73 0.54 -28.24
CA GLU A 68 -51.07 1.90 -27.79
C GLU A 68 -52.24 1.87 -26.78
N ASN A 69 -51.98 2.07 -25.47
CA ASN A 69 -52.87 2.73 -24.46
C ASN A 69 -52.41 2.58 -22.98
N GLY A 70 -51.15 2.90 -22.63
CA GLY A 70 -50.64 2.82 -21.24
C GLY A 70 -50.18 4.17 -20.62
N PRO A 71 -50.17 4.32 -19.28
CA PRO A 71 -49.87 5.59 -18.61
C PRO A 71 -48.37 5.94 -18.63
N VAL A 72 -48.03 7.01 -19.38
CA VAL A 72 -46.67 7.41 -19.79
C VAL A 72 -45.77 7.94 -18.66
N GLU A 73 -46.33 8.50 -17.58
CA GLU A 73 -45.53 9.22 -16.56
C GLU A 73 -44.72 8.31 -15.62
N ILE A 74 -45.27 7.18 -15.17
CA ILE A 74 -44.60 6.27 -14.22
C ILE A 74 -43.41 5.54 -14.88
N HIS A 75 -43.48 5.34 -16.19
CA HIS A 75 -42.47 4.62 -16.95
C HIS A 75 -41.15 5.40 -17.06
N SER A 76 -41.24 6.71 -17.34
CA SER A 76 -40.08 7.60 -17.48
C SER A 76 -39.23 7.73 -16.20
N GLN A 77 -39.85 7.62 -15.02
CA GLN A 77 -39.13 7.74 -13.75
C GLN A 77 -38.32 6.48 -13.42
N ASN A 78 -38.84 5.30 -13.78
CA ASN A 78 -38.15 4.03 -13.57
C ASN A 78 -36.93 3.90 -14.50
N GLU A 79 -37.03 4.35 -15.76
CA GLU A 79 -35.89 4.39 -16.69
C GLU A 79 -34.74 5.26 -16.17
N ILE A 80 -35.05 6.45 -15.63
CA ILE A 80 -34.03 7.37 -15.08
C ILE A 80 -33.34 6.76 -13.85
N VAL A 81 -34.09 6.06 -12.99
CA VAL A 81 -33.53 5.36 -11.81
C VAL A 81 -32.67 4.17 -12.24
N LEU A 82 -33.12 3.41 -13.23
CA LEU A 82 -32.40 2.27 -13.77
C LEU A 82 -31.06 2.68 -14.40
N HIS A 83 -31.05 3.74 -15.21
CA HIS A 83 -29.82 4.26 -15.83
C HIS A 83 -28.84 4.81 -14.77
N LYS A 84 -29.33 5.42 -13.69
CA LYS A 84 -28.49 5.84 -12.55
C LYS A 84 -27.91 4.64 -11.80
N ALA A 85 -28.71 3.61 -11.56
CA ALA A 85 -28.28 2.38 -10.89
C ALA A 85 -27.22 1.64 -11.71
N HIS A 86 -27.41 1.54 -13.03
CA HIS A 86 -26.45 0.92 -13.96
C HIS A 86 -25.11 1.68 -13.97
N ASN A 87 -25.13 3.00 -14.10
CA ASN A 87 -23.90 3.81 -14.06
C ASN A 87 -23.15 3.66 -12.73
N LEU A 88 -23.87 3.58 -11.61
CA LEU A 88 -23.28 3.36 -10.29
C LEU A 88 -22.69 1.96 -10.16
N ALA A 89 -23.36 0.93 -10.68
CA ALA A 89 -22.86 -0.44 -10.69
C ALA A 89 -21.57 -0.56 -11.50
N VAL A 90 -21.53 -0.01 -12.73
CA VAL A 90 -20.32 0.03 -13.56
C VAL A 90 -19.19 0.76 -12.85
N LEU A 91 -19.48 1.91 -12.22
CA LEU A 91 -18.49 2.65 -11.45
C LEU A 91 -17.91 1.80 -10.31
N VAL A 92 -18.75 1.11 -9.54
CA VAL A 92 -18.31 0.22 -8.44
C VAL A 92 -17.43 -0.91 -8.96
N ILE A 93 -17.78 -1.53 -10.09
CA ILE A 93 -16.98 -2.60 -10.72
C ILE A 93 -15.60 -2.07 -11.14
N VAL A 94 -15.54 -0.90 -11.78
CA VAL A 94 -14.28 -0.25 -12.16
C VAL A 94 -13.41 0.02 -10.93
N TRP A 95 -13.99 0.54 -9.84
CA TRP A 95 -13.27 0.75 -8.59
C TRP A 95 -12.78 -0.55 -7.95
N LEU A 96 -13.56 -1.62 -8.02
CA LEU A 96 -13.16 -2.94 -7.51
C LEU A 96 -11.96 -3.48 -8.29
N TYR A 97 -11.98 -3.44 -9.62
CA TYR A 97 -10.85 -3.86 -10.44
C TYR A 97 -9.60 -3.03 -10.20
N LEU A 98 -9.75 -1.70 -10.08
CA LEU A 98 -8.64 -0.82 -9.71
C LEU A 98 -8.09 -1.17 -8.32
N GLY A 99 -8.96 -1.47 -7.36
CA GLY A 99 -8.59 -1.92 -6.02
C GLY A 99 -7.81 -3.22 -6.05
N VAL A 100 -8.22 -4.22 -6.84
CA VAL A 100 -7.50 -5.49 -7.03
C VAL A 100 -6.11 -5.24 -7.63
N ALA A 101 -6.00 -4.39 -8.66
CA ALA A 101 -4.73 -4.03 -9.27
C ALA A 101 -3.79 -3.35 -8.27
N LEU A 102 -4.28 -2.41 -7.47
CA LEU A 102 -3.48 -1.75 -6.43
C LEU A 102 -3.08 -2.72 -5.31
N ALA A 103 -3.98 -3.62 -4.89
CA ALA A 103 -3.71 -4.62 -3.85
C ALA A 103 -2.67 -5.65 -4.30
N THR A 104 -2.69 -6.09 -5.56
CA THR A 104 -1.68 -7.00 -6.12
C THR A 104 -0.30 -6.34 -6.15
N VAL A 105 -0.22 -5.09 -6.62
CA VAL A 105 1.04 -4.31 -6.61
C VAL A 105 1.54 -4.14 -5.18
N HIS A 106 0.66 -3.80 -4.23
CA HIS A 106 1.02 -3.67 -2.82
C HIS A 106 1.53 -5.00 -2.23
N LEU A 107 0.90 -6.12 -2.57
CA LEU A 107 1.32 -7.45 -2.13
C LEU A 107 2.73 -7.78 -2.65
N VAL A 108 3.03 -7.49 -3.91
CA VAL A 108 4.38 -7.66 -4.49
C VAL A 108 5.41 -6.80 -3.74
N LEU A 109 5.07 -5.54 -3.43
CA LEU A 109 5.93 -4.66 -2.64
C LEU A 109 6.17 -5.19 -1.21
N CYS A 110 5.18 -5.85 -0.60
CA CYS A 110 5.32 -6.49 0.71
C CYS A 110 6.22 -7.73 0.64
N ILE A 111 6.13 -8.53 -0.43
CA ILE A 111 7.07 -9.63 -0.67
C ILE A 111 8.49 -9.09 -0.84
N LEU A 112 8.68 -8.02 -1.62
CA LEU A 112 9.97 -7.34 -1.81
C LEU A 112 10.54 -6.85 -0.47
N LEU A 113 9.71 -6.25 0.39
CA LEU A 113 10.08 -5.84 1.74
C LEU A 113 10.56 -7.04 2.57
N LEU A 114 9.79 -8.13 2.60
CA LEU A 114 10.10 -9.32 3.38
C LEU A 114 11.38 -10.00 2.88
N CYS A 115 11.52 -10.17 1.57
CA CYS A 115 12.75 -10.66 0.93
C CYS A 115 13.94 -9.75 1.24
N GLY A 116 13.77 -8.44 1.18
CA GLY A 116 14.79 -7.47 1.54
C GLY A 116 15.22 -7.57 3.00
N ALA A 117 14.28 -7.80 3.91
CA ALA A 117 14.54 -7.99 5.34
C ALA A 117 15.27 -9.31 5.64
N ILE A 118 14.94 -10.39 4.92
CA ILE A 118 15.59 -11.70 5.05
C ILE A 118 17.00 -11.67 4.46
N LEU A 119 17.13 -11.20 3.22
CA LEU A 119 18.38 -11.20 2.44
C LEU A 119 19.31 -10.02 2.79
N ARG A 120 18.88 -9.09 3.66
CA ARG A 120 19.61 -7.86 4.02
C ARG A 120 20.00 -6.99 2.81
N VAL A 121 19.18 -7.00 1.76
CA VAL A 121 19.45 -6.22 0.54
C VAL A 121 18.68 -4.90 0.57
N ARG A 122 19.41 -3.81 0.84
CA ARG A 122 18.89 -2.45 0.93
C ARG A 122 18.03 -2.02 -0.28
N LYS A 123 18.40 -2.45 -1.49
CA LYS A 123 17.70 -2.09 -2.73
C LYS A 123 16.26 -2.60 -2.80
N LEU A 124 15.94 -3.72 -2.12
CA LEU A 124 14.61 -4.32 -2.15
C LEU A 124 13.63 -3.66 -1.17
N LEU A 125 14.13 -3.00 -0.12
CA LEU A 125 13.27 -2.29 0.84
C LEU A 125 12.81 -0.92 0.31
N LEU A 126 13.57 -0.32 -0.61
CA LEU A 126 13.37 1.06 -1.07
C LEU A 126 12.01 1.29 -1.75
N PRO A 127 11.54 0.42 -2.68
CA PRO A 127 10.25 0.61 -3.34
C PRO A 127 9.07 0.65 -2.35
N TRP A 128 9.06 -0.26 -1.37
CA TRP A 128 8.02 -0.29 -0.34
C TRP A 128 8.04 0.97 0.52
N MET A 129 9.24 1.44 0.91
CA MET A 129 9.40 2.66 1.71
C MET A 129 8.88 3.91 1.00
N CYS A 130 9.12 4.03 -0.31
CA CYS A 130 8.61 5.13 -1.12
C CYS A 130 7.08 5.09 -1.20
N VAL A 131 6.51 3.92 -1.47
CA VAL A 131 5.04 3.76 -1.55
C VAL A 131 4.38 4.02 -0.19
N ALA A 132 4.98 3.56 0.91
CA ALA A 132 4.49 3.84 2.26
C ALA A 132 4.52 5.33 2.60
N MET A 133 5.57 6.07 2.19
CA MET A 133 5.61 7.54 2.37
C MET A 133 4.52 8.25 1.59
N VAL A 134 4.37 7.92 0.31
CA VAL A 134 3.31 8.50 -0.53
C VAL A 134 1.94 8.19 0.05
N GLY A 135 1.72 6.95 0.49
CA GLY A 135 0.49 6.53 1.18
C GLY A 135 0.21 7.34 2.44
N LEU A 136 1.21 7.56 3.31
CA LEU A 136 1.05 8.39 4.51
C LEU A 136 0.71 9.84 4.17
N ILE A 137 1.34 10.42 3.15
CA ILE A 137 1.03 11.79 2.69
C ILE A 137 -0.42 11.85 2.18
N LEU A 138 -0.85 10.88 1.38
CA LEU A 138 -2.22 10.79 0.88
C LEU A 138 -3.24 10.59 2.02
N CYS A 139 -2.91 9.80 3.04
CA CYS A 139 -3.75 9.68 4.24
C CYS A 139 -3.86 11.00 4.99
N CYS A 140 -2.77 11.75 5.13
CA CYS A 140 -2.78 13.07 5.74
C CYS A 140 -3.66 14.06 4.96
N THR A 141 -3.55 14.10 3.63
CA THR A 141 -4.37 14.99 2.81
C THR A 141 -5.85 14.58 2.84
N ALA A 142 -6.14 13.28 2.75
CA ALA A 142 -7.51 12.76 2.84
C ALA A 142 -8.16 13.07 4.20
N MET A 143 -7.40 12.94 5.30
CA MET A 143 -7.86 13.33 6.64
C MET A 143 -8.19 14.83 6.70
N LEU A 144 -7.32 15.69 6.18
CA LEU A 144 -7.55 17.14 6.15
C LEU A 144 -8.82 17.47 5.34
N VAL A 145 -8.95 16.91 4.14
CA VAL A 145 -10.14 17.10 3.30
C VAL A 145 -11.41 16.62 4.01
N SER A 146 -11.36 15.45 4.65
CA SER A 146 -12.51 14.90 5.39
C SER A 146 -12.92 15.79 6.57
N MET A 147 -11.95 16.39 7.25
CA MET A 147 -12.20 17.34 8.34
C MET A 147 -12.93 18.61 7.85
N TYR A 148 -12.61 19.09 6.63
CA TYR A 148 -13.30 20.24 6.05
C TYR A 148 -14.72 19.90 5.55
N LEU A 149 -14.94 18.69 5.08
CA LEU A 149 -16.23 18.25 4.52
C LEU A 149 -17.26 17.89 5.61
N VAL A 150 -16.82 17.30 6.72
CA VAL A 150 -17.71 16.87 7.81
C VAL A 150 -17.84 18.01 8.83
N ARG A 151 -19.06 18.47 9.09
CA ARG A 151 -19.34 19.52 10.08
C ARG A 151 -19.84 18.90 11.39
N GLY A 152 -19.27 19.32 12.53
CA GLY A 152 -19.72 18.91 13.87
C GLY A 152 -18.90 17.77 14.49
N TYR A 153 -19.49 17.03 15.43
CA TYR A 153 -18.81 16.03 16.27
C TYR A 153 -18.18 14.87 15.46
N GLY A 154 -18.75 14.54 14.29
CA GLY A 154 -18.19 13.52 13.39
C GLY A 154 -16.79 13.86 12.90
N ALA A 155 -16.46 15.14 12.71
CA ALA A 155 -15.13 15.56 12.30
C ALA A 155 -14.07 15.26 13.35
N LEU A 156 -14.40 15.43 14.64
CA LEU A 156 -13.48 15.13 15.74
C LEU A 156 -13.19 13.64 15.85
N VAL A 157 -14.20 12.79 15.66
CA VAL A 157 -14.04 11.33 15.67
C VAL A 157 -13.16 10.87 14.51
N ILE A 158 -13.41 11.38 13.30
CA ILE A 158 -12.58 11.08 12.12
C ILE A 158 -11.15 11.56 12.34
N PHE A 159 -10.97 12.77 12.86
CA PHE A 159 -9.65 13.33 13.13
C PHE A 159 -8.87 12.51 14.15
N LEU A 160 -9.48 12.17 15.30
CA LEU A 160 -8.82 11.37 16.33
C LEU A 160 -8.44 9.98 15.82
N THR A 161 -9.37 9.31 15.15
CA THR A 161 -9.15 7.96 14.62
C THR A 161 -8.07 7.97 13.54
N ALA A 162 -8.15 8.89 12.57
CA ALA A 162 -7.17 9.02 11.50
C ALA A 162 -5.79 9.41 12.03
N THR A 163 -5.72 10.29 13.03
CA THR A 163 -4.45 10.69 13.66
C THR A 163 -3.76 9.49 14.30
N VAL A 164 -4.49 8.63 15.02
CA VAL A 164 -3.93 7.40 15.61
C VAL A 164 -3.37 6.48 14.52
N VAL A 165 -4.10 6.29 13.42
CA VAL A 165 -3.66 5.48 12.29
C VAL A 165 -2.39 6.06 11.64
N ILE A 166 -2.34 7.38 11.42
CA ILE A 166 -1.18 8.05 10.82
C ILE A 166 0.04 7.95 11.73
N VAL A 167 -0.11 8.17 13.03
CA VAL A 167 0.99 8.05 14.00
C VAL A 167 1.51 6.62 14.03
N PHE A 168 0.62 5.63 14.04
CA PHE A 168 1.00 4.22 14.00
C PHE A 168 1.72 3.86 12.69
N GLY A 169 1.18 4.30 11.54
CA GLY A 169 1.80 4.07 10.23
C GLY A 169 3.17 4.74 10.10
N PHE A 170 3.32 5.97 10.60
CA PHE A 170 4.60 6.67 10.63
C PHE A 170 5.61 5.96 11.54
N TYR A 171 5.18 5.44 12.68
CA TYR A 171 6.02 4.64 13.56
C TYR A 171 6.51 3.36 12.88
N LEU A 172 5.63 2.62 12.21
CA LEU A 172 6.02 1.43 11.44
C LEU A 172 7.02 1.79 10.32
N TRP A 173 6.78 2.90 9.62
CA TRP A 173 7.69 3.41 8.60
C TRP A 173 9.07 3.73 9.18
N LEU A 174 9.14 4.38 10.34
CA LEU A 174 10.40 4.68 11.02
C LEU A 174 11.18 3.43 11.43
N ILE A 175 10.51 2.33 11.82
CA ILE A 175 11.18 1.06 12.14
C ILE A 175 11.88 0.52 10.89
N VAL A 176 11.16 0.45 9.77
CA VAL A 176 11.71 -0.05 8.50
C VAL A 176 12.82 0.88 7.99
N TYR A 177 12.65 2.20 8.13
CA TYR A 177 13.68 3.19 7.81
C TYR A 177 14.95 3.01 8.64
N SER A 178 14.80 2.79 9.95
CA SER A 178 15.93 2.59 10.85
C SER A 178 16.70 1.32 10.49
N HIS A 179 16.00 0.23 10.17
CA HIS A 179 16.63 -1.00 9.66
C HIS A 179 17.32 -0.79 8.30
N TYR A 180 16.71 -0.01 7.41
CA TYR A 180 17.31 0.37 6.12
C TYR A 180 18.62 1.16 6.29
N MET A 181 18.68 2.08 7.27
CA MET A 181 19.89 2.83 7.61
C MET A 181 20.97 1.94 8.22
N GLU A 182 20.61 1.03 9.13
CA GLU A 182 21.55 0.09 9.78
C GLU A 182 22.28 -0.79 8.75
N ILE A 183 21.57 -1.30 7.74
CA ILE A 183 22.19 -2.08 6.64
C ILE A 183 23.18 -1.21 5.84
N GLY A 184 22.90 0.09 5.70
CA GLY A 184 23.79 1.04 5.02
C GLY A 184 25.08 1.30 5.77
N GLU A 185 24.98 1.54 7.08
CA GLU A 185 26.13 1.81 7.94
C GLU A 185 27.04 0.58 8.09
N ALA A 186 26.46 -0.61 8.25
CA ALA A 186 27.22 -1.86 8.34
C ALA A 186 28.11 -2.10 7.11
N LYS A 187 27.62 -1.77 5.91
CA LYS A 187 28.37 -1.89 4.65
C LYS A 187 29.50 -0.86 4.56
N ASN A 188 29.27 0.37 5.02
CA ASN A 188 30.29 1.41 5.02
C ASN A 188 31.43 1.09 6.01
N CYS A 189 31.13 0.53 7.19
CA CYS A 189 32.14 0.06 8.14
C CYS A 189 33.00 -1.08 7.59
N THR A 190 32.41 -2.03 6.85
CA THR A 190 33.18 -3.14 6.23
C THR A 190 34.10 -2.63 5.13
N VAL A 191 33.64 -1.70 4.29
CA VAL A 191 34.48 -1.07 3.27
C VAL A 191 35.63 -0.30 3.91
N ASN A 192 35.37 0.49 4.95
CA ASN A 192 36.41 1.29 5.61
C ASN A 192 37.46 0.41 6.31
N ALA A 193 37.07 -0.67 6.99
CA ALA A 193 37.99 -1.61 7.61
C ALA A 193 38.88 -2.34 6.59
N THR A 194 38.31 -2.74 5.46
CA THR A 194 39.06 -3.40 4.37
C THR A 194 40.05 -2.44 3.69
N THR A 195 39.68 -1.16 3.58
CA THR A 195 40.54 -0.11 3.03
C THR A 195 41.72 0.19 3.96
N HIS A 196 41.50 0.18 5.28
CA HIS A 196 42.56 0.39 6.26
C HIS A 196 43.57 -0.77 6.30
N HIS A 197 43.11 -2.02 6.14
CA HIS A 197 44.00 -3.19 6.09
C HIS A 197 44.88 -3.20 4.82
N THR A 198 44.30 -2.91 3.66
CA THR A 198 45.07 -2.84 2.39
C THR A 198 46.03 -1.66 2.32
N PHE A 199 45.76 -0.57 3.05
CA PHE A 199 46.71 0.53 3.19
C PHE A 199 47.84 0.16 4.14
N SER A 200 47.54 -0.43 5.31
CA SER A 200 48.55 -0.87 6.29
C SER A 200 49.52 -1.90 5.74
N ASP A 201 49.05 -2.91 4.98
CA ASP A 201 49.93 -3.91 4.37
C ASP A 201 50.91 -3.32 3.35
N ARG A 202 50.53 -2.23 2.66
CA ARG A 202 51.45 -1.54 1.73
C ARG A 202 52.56 -0.77 2.42
N TYR A 203 52.38 -0.30 3.66
CA TYR A 203 53.48 0.33 4.42
C TYR A 203 54.48 -0.68 4.96
N HIS A 204 54.04 -1.89 5.28
CA HIS A 204 54.94 -2.95 5.73
C HIS A 204 55.82 -3.50 4.60
N LEU A 205 55.36 -3.46 3.35
CA LEU A 205 56.16 -3.86 2.17
C LEU A 205 57.16 -2.80 1.69
N PHE A 206 56.99 -1.52 2.05
CA PHE A 206 57.94 -0.45 1.71
C PHE A 206 58.98 -0.16 2.80
N ARG A 207 58.82 -0.74 4.00
CA ARG A 207 59.82 -0.65 5.07
C ARG A 207 60.82 -1.80 4.93
N GLY A 208 61.66 -1.70 3.90
CA GLY A 208 62.80 -2.59 3.72
C GLY A 208 63.74 -2.56 4.94
N PRO A 209 64.48 -3.66 5.19
CA PRO A 209 65.40 -3.78 6.32
C PRO A 209 66.64 -2.90 6.06
N ASN A 210 66.61 -1.67 6.55
CA ASN A 210 67.83 -0.89 6.75
C ASN A 210 68.36 -1.17 8.15
N THR A 211 69.24 -2.16 8.25
CA THR A 211 70.18 -2.32 9.36
C THR A 211 71.58 -2.40 8.78
N THR A 212 72.20 -1.22 8.73
CA THR A 212 73.60 -0.91 9.11
C THR A 212 74.53 -2.10 9.32
N TYR A 213 75.51 -2.23 8.43
CA TYR A 213 76.82 -2.82 8.72
C TYR A 213 77.91 -1.78 8.44
N VAL A 214 78.66 -1.49 9.51
CA VAL A 214 80.04 -0.95 9.65
C VAL A 214 80.42 0.27 8.81
#